data_AF-A0A8X7PKW6-F1
#
_entry.id   AF-A0A8X7PKW6-F1
#
_cell.length_a   1.000
_cell.length_b   1.000
_cell.length_c   1.000
_cell.angle_alpha   90.00
_cell.angle_beta   90.00
_cell.angle_gamma   90.00
#
_symmetry.space_group_name_H-M   'P 1'
#
loop_
_entity.id
_entity.type
_entity.pdbx_description
1 polymer ?
#
loop_
_entity_poly.entity_id
_entity_poly.type
_entity_poly.pdbx_seq_one_letter_code
_entity_poly.pdbx_strand_id
1 'polypeptide(L)' 'MAKPTILAIFMIVLVLGTVTMESQGQELCHEYFVESGICDPKHCADRCTDKWKGSGKCFNGTKICGCTFKCKT' A
#
# COMPACT_ATOMS: atom_id res chain seq x y z
N MET A 1 -26.04 -2.71 37.35
CA MET A 1 -24.58 -2.83 37.51
C MET A 1 -24.08 -3.87 36.53
N ALA A 2 -23.34 -3.46 35.50
CA ALA A 2 -22.64 -4.44 34.67
C ALA A 2 -21.62 -5.16 35.56
N LYS A 3 -21.64 -6.49 35.58
CA LYS A 3 -20.62 -7.27 36.28
C LYS A 3 -19.26 -6.84 35.72
N PRO A 4 -18.25 -6.56 36.57
CA PRO A 4 -16.95 -6.03 36.14
C PRO A 4 -16.29 -6.90 35.05
N THR A 5 -16.62 -8.19 35.02
CA THR A 5 -16.21 -9.15 33.99
C THR A 5 -16.67 -8.79 32.56
N ILE A 6 -17.88 -8.24 32.40
CA ILE A 6 -18.43 -7.90 31.06
C ILE A 6 -17.71 -6.68 30.49
N LEU A 7 -17.41 -5.69 31.34
CA LEU A 7 -16.65 -4.51 30.95
C LEU A 7 -15.22 -4.88 30.55
N ALA A 8 -14.59 -5.82 31.26
CA ALA A 8 -13.25 -6.31 30.92
C ALA A 8 -13.23 -6.97 29.53
N ILE A 9 -14.20 -7.83 29.23
CA ILE A 9 -14.30 -8.49 27.92
C ILE A 9 -14.53 -7.46 26.81
N PHE A 10 -15.43 -6.49 27.02
CA PHE A 10 -15.73 -5.46 26.04
C PHE A 10 -14.52 -4.57 25.74
N MET A 11 -13.74 -4.19 26.75
CA MET A 11 -12.51 -3.41 26.59
C MET A 11 -11.46 -4.17 25.78
N ILE A 12 -11.30 -5.47 26.00
CA ILE A 12 -10.37 -6.32 25.23
C ILE A 12 -10.80 -6.36 23.75
N VAL A 13 -12.09 -6.56 23.47
CA VAL A 13 -12.62 -6.62 22.10
C VAL A 13 -12.48 -5.26 21.38
N LEU A 14 -12.71 -4.15 22.08
CA LEU A 14 -12.52 -2.80 21.52
C LEU A 14 -11.06 -2.53 21.13
N VAL A 15 -10.10 -2.92 21.98
CA VAL A 15 -8.66 -2.77 21.68
C VAL A 15 -8.25 -3.63 20.48
N LEU A 16 -8.81 -4.84 20.34
CA LEU A 16 -8.59 -5.69 19.15
C LEU A 16 -9.24 -5.12 17.88
N GLY A 17 -10.39 -4.45 18.00
CA GLY A 17 -11.08 -3.82 16.88
C GLY A 17 -10.34 -2.60 16.31
N THR A 18 -9.68 -1.80 17.16
CA THR A 18 -8.95 -0.60 16.69
C THR A 18 -7.63 -0.93 16.00
N VAL A 19 -6.94 -2.01 16.41
CA VAL A 19 -5.66 -2.43 15.78
C VAL A 19 -5.84 -3.05 14.39
N THR A 20 -7.02 -3.60 14.09
CA THR A 20 -7.30 -4.21 12.78
C THR A 20 -7.65 -3.19 11.70
N MET A 21 -8.14 -2.00 12.07
CA MET A 21 -8.37 -0.88 11.14
C MET A 21 -7.06 -0.25 10.64
N GLU A 22 -6.06 -0.11 11.52
CA GLU A 22 -4.76 0.50 11.17
C GLU A 22 -3.91 -0.40 10.26
N SER A 23 -4.09 -1.74 10.33
CA SER A 23 -3.24 -2.69 9.60
C SER A 23 -3.70 -3.00 8.16
N GLN A 24 -4.93 -2.64 7.78
CA GLN A 24 -5.45 -2.90 6.42
C GLN A 24 -5.52 -1.66 5.51
N GLY A 25 -5.14 -0.48 6.02
CA GLY A 25 -5.59 0.80 5.45
C GLY A 25 -4.59 1.64 4.65
N GLN A 26 -3.40 1.15 4.30
CA GLN A 26 -2.65 1.81 3.22
C GLN A 26 -3.04 1.15 1.92
N GLU A 27 -4.12 1.64 1.32
CA GLU A 27 -4.49 1.32 -0.06
C GLU A 27 -3.31 1.69 -0.98
N LEU A 28 -2.50 0.69 -1.29
CA LEU A 28 -1.38 0.80 -2.21
C LEU A 28 -1.89 0.49 -3.61
N CYS A 29 -1.97 1.53 -4.43
CA CYS A 29 -2.32 1.44 -5.83
C CYS A 29 -1.11 0.98 -6.63
N HIS A 30 -1.39 0.20 -7.67
CA HIS A 30 -0.40 -0.32 -8.59
C HIS A 30 -0.76 0.10 -10.01
N GLU A 31 0.18 0.73 -10.72
CA GLU A 31 0.01 1.10 -12.13
C GLU A 31 1.17 0.54 -12.94
N TYR A 32 0.88 0.02 -14.14
CA TYR A 32 1.87 -0.60 -15.02
C TYR A 32 2.00 0.18 -16.32
N PHE A 33 3.24 0.46 -16.71
CA PHE A 33 3.58 1.11 -17.96
C PHE A 33 4.37 0.17 -18.84
N VAL A 34 4.05 0.17 -20.14
CA VAL A 34 4.86 -0.49 -21.15
C VAL A 34 5.80 0.54 -21.76
N GLU A 35 7.09 0.39 -21.53
CA GLU A 35 8.14 1.21 -22.13
C GLU A 35 8.41 0.77 -23.57
N SER A 36 8.92 1.67 -24.40
CA SER A 36 9.29 1.34 -25.78
C SER A 36 10.55 0.45 -25.86
N GLY A 37 11.46 0.60 -24.88
CA GLY A 37 12.72 -0.14 -24.74
C GLY A 37 12.76 -1.12 -23.57
N ILE A 38 13.94 -1.69 -23.28
CA ILE A 38 14.16 -2.45 -22.04
C ILE A 38 13.88 -1.51 -20.87
N CYS A 39 13.09 -1.97 -19.90
CA CYS A 39 12.72 -1.16 -18.74
C CYS A 39 13.99 -0.73 -17.97
N ASP A 40 14.24 0.57 -17.91
CA ASP A 40 15.34 1.11 -17.11
C ASP A 40 14.85 1.36 -15.67
N PRO A 41 15.47 0.74 -14.65
CA PRO A 41 14.99 0.83 -13.28
C PRO A 41 15.06 2.25 -12.72
N LYS A 42 16.01 3.08 -13.16
CA LYS A 42 16.11 4.47 -12.71
C LYS A 42 15.00 5.31 -13.33
N HIS A 43 14.83 5.20 -14.65
CA HIS A 43 13.77 5.90 -15.37
C HIS A 43 12.38 5.53 -14.86
N CYS A 44 12.13 4.23 -14.63
CA CYS A 44 10.89 3.74 -14.05
C CYS A 44 10.64 4.31 -12.65
N ALA A 45 11.65 4.27 -11.76
CA ALA A 45 11.52 4.81 -10.41
C ALA A 45 11.29 6.33 -10.39
N ASP A 46 12.02 7.08 -11.22
CA ASP A 46 11.90 8.53 -11.31
C ASP A 46 10.51 8.94 -11.81
N ARG A 47 10.02 8.27 -12.87
CA ARG A 47 8.67 8.48 -13.41
C ARG A 47 7.56 8.17 -12.41
N CYS A 48 7.68 7.07 -11.65
CA CYS A 48 6.73 6.73 -10.59
C CYS A 48 6.77 7.73 -9.43
N THR A 49 7.96 8.27 -9.12
CA THR A 49 8.16 9.29 -8.09
C THR A 49 7.58 10.64 -8.52
N ASP A 50 7.79 11.04 -9.76
CA ASP A 50 7.26 12.27 -10.32
C ASP A 50 5.72 12.24 -10.40
N LYS A 51 5.16 11.19 -11.01
CA LYS A 51 3.71 11.10 -11.25
C LYS A 51 2.91 10.83 -9.98
N TRP A 52 3.39 9.94 -9.12
CA TRP A 52 2.62 9.42 -7.99
C TRP A 52 3.28 9.60 -6.62
N LYS A 53 4.49 10.19 -6.56
CA LYS A 53 5.33 10.18 -5.35
C LYS A 53 5.48 8.76 -4.76
N GLY A 54 5.48 7.77 -5.66
CA GLY A 54 5.56 6.35 -5.35
C GLY A 54 6.91 5.75 -5.68
N SER A 55 6.99 4.43 -5.64
CA SER A 55 8.19 3.66 -6.01
C SER A 55 7.95 2.86 -7.28
N GLY A 56 8.91 2.88 -8.20
CA GLY A 56 8.87 2.11 -9.45
C GLY A 56 9.81 0.92 -9.45
N LYS A 57 9.39 -0.18 -10.09
CA LYS A 57 10.21 -1.37 -10.32
C LYS A 57 10.00 -1.92 -11.73
N CYS A 58 11.10 -2.31 -12.36
CA CYS A 58 11.06 -3.01 -13.65
C CYS A 58 10.85 -4.51 -13.46
N PHE A 59 10.04 -5.11 -14.32
CA PHE A 59 9.90 -6.55 -14.42
C PHE A 59 11.04 -7.10 -15.29
N ASN A 60 11.90 -7.93 -14.69
CA ASN A 60 13.13 -8.39 -15.30
C ASN A 60 12.87 -9.09 -16.65
N GLY A 61 13.64 -8.72 -17.68
CA GLY A 61 13.48 -9.28 -19.03
C GLY A 61 12.25 -8.76 -19.81
N THR A 62 11.54 -7.76 -19.29
CA THR A 62 10.38 -7.14 -19.97
C THR A 62 10.54 -5.64 -20.12
N LYS A 63 9.63 -5.05 -20.89
CA LYS A 63 9.49 -3.59 -21.04
C LYS A 63 8.53 -3.00 -20.02
N ILE A 64 8.17 -3.73 -18.98
CA ILE A 64 7.11 -3.34 -18.04
C ILE A 64 7.72 -2.68 -16.81
N CYS A 65 7.27 -1.46 -16.54
CA CYS A 65 7.54 -0.69 -15.33
C CYS A 65 6.28 -0.74 -14.43
N GLY A 66 6.40 -1.24 -13.21
CA GLY A 66 5.34 -1.22 -12.20
C GLY A 66 5.58 -0.16 -11.15
N CYS A 67 4.62 0.73 -10.95
CA CYS A 67 4.63 1.72 -9.87
C CYS A 67 3.74 1.25 -8.72
N THR A 68 4.23 1.38 -7.49
CA THR A 68 3.45 1.24 -6.25
C THR A 68 3.39 2.58 -5.56
N PHE A 69 2.20 3.07 -5.27
CA PHE A 69 1.98 4.38 -4.66
C PHE A 69 0.76 4.36 -3.73
N LYS A 70 0.66 5.35 -2.84
CA LYS A 70 -0.56 5.54 -2.03
C LYS A 70 -1.69 5.95 -2.97
N CYS A 71 -2.79 5.20 -2.98
CA CYS A 71 -3.96 5.59 -3.74
C CYS A 71 -4.38 7.00 -3.33
N LYS A 72 -4.69 7.83 -4.33
CA LYS A 72 -5.19 9.17 -4.10
C LYS A 72 -6.71 9.03 -3.97
N THR A 73 -7.23 9.21 -2.75
CA THR A 73 -8.67 9.26 -2.46
C THR A 73 -9.35 10.37 -3.25
#